data_AF-A0A258L7C6-F1
#
_entry.id   AF-A0A258L7C6-F1
#
_cell.length_a   1.000
_cell.length_b   1.000
_cell.length_c   1.000
_cell.angle_alpha   90.00
_cell.angle_beta   90.00
_cell.angle_gamma   90.00
#
_symmetry.space_group_name_H-M   'P 1'
#
loop_
_entity.id
_entity.type
_entity.pdbx_description
1 polymer ?
#
loop_
_entity_poly.entity_id
_entity_poly.type
_entity_poly.pdbx_seq_one_letter_code
_entity_poly.pdbx_strand_id
1 'polypeptide(L)'
;MLNKLALILAATLAAALPAVAADAPATDTATLSSAKIDLTPEEAAEREGRRACKAALCAAFRNPANGQNVACTVKKSLRKEQLEKIVSKAKVSWPWGRVVCTADLKADRAALSSALAADKQAVKFAPHTVSCDIEHDGEAPSKITAEMTPEVTFEKGKATKAVMNWGKVDGPTLVKGLMWTATDNTVNVLGSMIAADVNDFVTAKCDEVRTDWQGK
;
A
#
# COMPACT_ATOMS: atom_id res chain seq x y z
N MET A 1 59.49 25.45 -18.33
CA MET A 1 60.20 26.73 -18.11
C MET A 1 59.20 27.74 -17.55
N LEU A 2 59.62 28.49 -16.53
CA LEU A 2 58.86 29.49 -15.77
C LEU A 2 58.31 30.63 -16.62
N ASN A 3 57.27 31.30 -16.08
CA ASN A 3 57.16 32.75 -15.78
C ASN A 3 55.81 33.32 -16.29
N LYS A 4 54.79 33.62 -15.46
CA LYS A 4 54.56 34.78 -14.56
C LYS A 4 54.42 36.15 -15.27
N LEU A 5 53.44 36.93 -14.77
CA LEU A 5 53.03 38.34 -15.03
C LEU A 5 52.11 38.57 -16.25
N ALA A 6 51.06 39.39 -16.23
CA ALA A 6 50.49 40.38 -15.30
C ALA A 6 49.02 40.65 -15.74
N LEU A 7 48.01 40.83 -14.85
CA LEU A 7 47.45 42.12 -14.36
C LEU A 7 47.27 43.17 -15.50
N ILE A 8 46.14 43.86 -15.79
CA ILE A 8 44.84 44.19 -15.16
C ILE A 8 43.97 44.78 -16.30
N LEU A 9 42.64 44.56 -16.33
CA LEU A 9 41.66 45.68 -16.35
C LEU A 9 40.23 45.17 -16.15
N ALA A 10 39.54 45.86 -15.25
CA ALA A 10 38.17 45.64 -14.84
C ALA A 10 37.16 46.02 -15.95
N ALA A 11 36.06 45.28 -16.01
CA ALA A 11 34.74 45.85 -16.29
C ALA A 11 33.68 44.91 -15.71
N THR A 12 33.05 45.40 -14.64
CA THR A 12 31.82 44.88 -14.05
C THR A 12 30.72 44.76 -15.08
N LEU A 13 30.17 43.55 -15.26
CA LEU A 13 28.80 43.37 -15.72
C LEU A 13 28.14 42.35 -14.78
N ALA A 14 27.31 42.84 -13.88
CA ALA A 14 26.36 42.03 -13.14
C ALA A 14 25.32 41.52 -14.12
N ALA A 15 25.51 40.31 -14.64
CA ALA A 15 24.44 39.53 -15.26
C ALA A 15 23.95 38.53 -14.23
N ALA A 16 22.74 38.76 -13.72
CA ALA A 16 22.01 37.81 -12.91
C ALA A 16 21.85 36.50 -13.70
N LEU A 17 22.56 35.45 -13.28
CA LEU A 17 22.30 34.09 -13.73
C LEU A 17 21.07 33.58 -12.98
N PRO A 18 20.05 33.03 -13.67
CA PRO A 18 18.99 32.31 -12.98
C PRO A 18 19.61 31.07 -12.32
N ALA A 19 19.29 30.89 -11.04
CA ALA A 19 19.63 29.69 -10.30
C ALA A 19 19.09 28.47 -11.06
N VAL A 20 19.98 27.59 -11.51
CA VAL A 20 19.62 26.22 -11.87
C VAL A 20 19.18 25.55 -10.57
N ALA A 21 17.87 25.46 -10.39
CA ALA A 21 17.27 24.58 -9.42
C ALA A 21 17.73 23.16 -9.76
N ALA A 22 18.36 22.50 -8.79
CA ALA A 22 18.61 21.08 -8.87
C ALA A 22 17.26 20.37 -8.89
N ASP A 23 16.86 19.84 -10.04
CA ASP A 23 15.78 18.88 -10.16
C ASP A 23 16.20 17.62 -9.39
N ALA A 24 15.74 17.51 -8.15
CA ALA A 24 15.69 16.23 -7.48
C ALA A 24 14.70 15.34 -8.25
N PRO A 25 15.05 14.09 -8.57
CA PRO A 25 14.10 13.20 -9.24
C PRO A 25 12.90 13.03 -8.31
N ALA A 26 11.73 13.48 -8.76
CA ALA A 26 10.48 13.24 -8.10
C ALA A 26 10.30 11.72 -7.97
N THR A 27 10.46 11.20 -6.76
CA THR A 27 9.99 9.87 -6.41
C THR A 27 8.48 9.91 -6.58
N ASP A 28 8.01 9.36 -7.69
CA ASP A 28 6.60 9.22 -8.02
C ASP A 28 6.02 8.10 -7.13
N THR A 29 5.94 8.37 -5.82
CA THR A 29 5.05 7.66 -4.93
C THR A 29 3.65 8.00 -5.40
N ALA A 30 3.13 7.13 -6.28
CA ALA A 30 1.76 7.14 -6.77
C ALA A 30 0.79 6.94 -5.60
N THR A 31 0.67 7.97 -4.76
CA THR A 31 -0.47 8.21 -3.93
C THR A 31 -1.63 8.26 -4.91
N LEU A 32 -2.58 7.33 -4.81
CA LEU A 32 -3.84 7.44 -5.50
C LEU A 32 -4.46 8.77 -5.05
N SER A 33 -4.19 9.83 -5.82
CA SER A 33 -4.60 11.19 -5.50
C SER A 33 -6.10 11.15 -5.29
N SER A 34 -6.51 11.39 -4.05
CA SER A 34 -7.87 11.73 -3.70
C SER A 34 -8.17 13.08 -4.35
N ALA A 35 -8.50 13.07 -5.65
CA ALA A 35 -9.49 14.05 -6.10
C ALA A 35 -10.65 13.97 -5.10
N LYS A 36 -11.20 15.11 -4.68
CA LYS A 36 -12.38 15.16 -3.80
C LYS A 36 -13.54 14.47 -4.52
N ILE A 37 -13.58 13.15 -4.43
CA ILE A 37 -14.66 12.31 -4.89
C ILE A 37 -15.62 12.25 -3.72
N ASP A 38 -16.84 12.73 -3.94
CA ASP A 38 -17.89 12.58 -2.96
C ASP A 38 -18.17 11.08 -2.78
N LEU A 39 -17.94 10.62 -1.55
CA LEU A 39 -18.20 9.23 -1.19
C LEU A 39 -19.70 9.02 -1.08
N THR A 40 -20.16 7.87 -1.54
CA THR A 40 -21.50 7.40 -1.19
C THR A 40 -21.57 7.15 0.32
N PRO A 41 -22.77 7.11 0.92
CA PRO A 41 -22.93 6.73 2.33
C PRO A 41 -22.27 5.37 2.67
N GLU A 42 -22.36 4.41 1.75
CA GLU A 42 -21.70 3.10 1.89
C GLU A 42 -20.17 3.25 1.92
N GLU A 43 -19.58 3.97 0.97
CA GLU A 43 -18.13 4.17 0.91
C GLU A 43 -17.58 4.97 2.09
N ALA A 44 -18.38 5.90 2.63
CA ALA A 44 -18.04 6.64 3.84
C ALA A 44 -17.98 5.72 5.06
N ALA A 45 -18.96 4.83 5.23
CA ALA A 45 -18.98 3.82 6.30
C ALA A 45 -17.82 2.83 6.15
N GLU A 46 -17.54 2.36 4.93
CA GLU A 46 -16.38 1.52 4.66
C GLU A 46 -15.06 2.23 5.01
N ARG A 47 -14.93 3.52 4.68
CA ARG A 47 -13.74 4.33 5.02
C ARG A 47 -13.56 4.43 6.54
N GLU A 48 -14.64 4.63 7.28
CA GLU A 48 -14.60 4.68 8.74
C GLU A 48 -14.18 3.32 9.34
N GLY A 49 -14.75 2.22 8.87
CA GLY A 49 -14.33 0.87 9.29
C GLY A 49 -12.84 0.61 9.03
N ARG A 50 -12.34 1.04 7.85
CA ARG A 50 -10.90 0.98 7.53
C ARG A 50 -10.05 1.88 8.42
N ARG A 51 -10.55 3.05 8.84
CA ARG A 51 -9.86 3.96 9.77
C ARG A 51 -9.70 3.30 11.14
N ALA A 52 -10.74 2.66 11.66
CA ALA A 52 -10.68 1.93 12.93
C ALA A 52 -9.70 0.75 12.88
N CYS A 53 -9.76 -0.06 11.81
CA CYS A 53 -8.83 -1.17 11.61
C CYS A 53 -7.38 -0.69 11.47
N LYS A 54 -7.15 0.43 10.75
CA LYS A 54 -5.85 1.10 10.67
C LYS A 54 -5.34 1.50 12.05
N ALA A 55 -6.16 2.17 12.86
CA ALA A 55 -5.78 2.57 14.22
C ALA A 55 -5.43 1.37 15.10
N ALA A 56 -6.18 0.27 15.02
CA ALA A 56 -5.89 -0.95 15.77
C ALA A 56 -4.54 -1.59 15.39
N LEU A 57 -4.22 -1.66 14.09
CA LEU A 57 -2.91 -2.12 13.62
C LEU A 57 -1.79 -1.19 14.09
N CYS A 58 -1.99 0.13 14.00
CA CYS A 58 -0.99 1.11 14.43
C CYS A 58 -0.72 1.02 15.94
N ALA A 59 -1.76 0.84 16.76
CA ALA A 59 -1.61 0.56 18.18
C ALA A 59 -0.78 -0.72 18.40
N ALA A 60 -1.07 -1.80 17.66
CA ALA A 60 -0.35 -3.06 17.79
C ALA A 60 1.15 -2.94 17.42
N PHE A 61 1.49 -2.12 16.42
CA PHE A 61 2.89 -1.85 16.07
C PHE A 61 3.61 -0.93 17.07
N ARG A 62 2.91 0.05 17.66
CA ARG A 62 3.55 1.16 18.39
C ARG A 62 3.42 1.09 19.91
N ASN A 63 2.44 0.37 20.44
CA ASN A 63 2.15 0.26 21.87
C ASN A 63 2.33 -1.21 22.32
N PRO A 64 3.58 -1.69 22.51
CA PRO A 64 3.87 -3.10 22.78
C PRO A 64 3.31 -3.63 24.11
N ALA A 65 3.07 -2.75 25.09
CA ALA A 65 2.73 -3.14 26.45
C ALA A 65 1.23 -3.45 26.67
N ASN A 66 0.32 -3.06 25.75
CA ASN A 66 -1.12 -3.11 25.98
C ASN A 66 -1.92 -3.51 24.72
N GLY A 67 -3.06 -4.20 24.94
CA GLY A 67 -4.13 -4.37 23.93
C GLY A 67 -4.42 -5.81 23.48
N GLN A 68 -5.54 -6.00 22.76
CA GLN A 68 -6.03 -7.28 22.21
C GLN A 68 -5.69 -7.52 20.74
N ASN A 69 -5.39 -8.76 20.33
CA ASN A 69 -5.03 -9.09 18.95
C ASN A 69 -5.94 -8.40 17.93
N VAL A 70 -5.36 -7.97 16.81
CA VAL A 70 -6.12 -7.21 15.82
C VAL A 70 -7.04 -8.17 15.10
N ALA A 71 -8.33 -7.87 15.10
CA ALA A 71 -9.33 -8.53 14.29
C ALA A 71 -10.27 -7.47 13.72
N CYS A 72 -10.31 -7.32 12.40
CA CYS A 72 -11.20 -6.39 11.73
C CYS A 72 -11.61 -6.89 10.35
N THR A 73 -12.87 -6.63 9.99
CA THR A 73 -13.36 -6.82 8.62
C THR A 73 -13.09 -5.55 7.82
N VAL A 74 -12.29 -5.68 6.77
CA VAL A 74 -11.95 -4.61 5.84
C VAL A 74 -12.80 -4.76 4.60
N LYS A 75 -13.78 -3.87 4.42
CA LYS A 75 -14.56 -3.75 3.19
C LYS A 75 -14.03 -2.59 2.36
N LYS A 76 -13.92 -2.78 1.05
CA LYS A 76 -13.52 -1.74 0.10
C LYS A 76 -14.22 -1.92 -1.24
N SER A 77 -15.02 -0.93 -1.58
CA SER A 77 -15.53 -0.70 -2.93
C SER A 77 -14.45 -0.03 -3.79
N LEU A 78 -14.28 -0.54 -5.01
CA LEU A 78 -13.43 -0.02 -6.07
C LEU A 78 -14.31 0.29 -7.26
N ARG A 79 -14.50 1.57 -7.56
CA ARG A 79 -15.30 2.00 -8.71
C ARG A 79 -14.63 1.59 -10.02
N LYS A 80 -15.42 1.48 -11.09
CA LYS A 80 -14.94 1.06 -12.42
C LYS A 80 -13.75 1.91 -12.88
N GLU A 81 -13.83 3.23 -12.74
CA GLU A 81 -12.80 4.17 -13.18
C GLU A 81 -11.49 3.98 -12.38
N GLN A 82 -11.59 3.60 -11.11
CA GLN A 82 -10.43 3.28 -10.28
C GLN A 82 -9.78 1.99 -10.76
N LEU A 83 -10.59 0.96 -11.07
CA LEU A 83 -10.11 -0.32 -11.58
C LEU A 83 -9.45 -0.15 -12.95
N GLU A 84 -10.08 0.57 -13.88
CA GLU A 84 -9.51 0.94 -15.18
C GLU A 84 -8.17 1.64 -15.04
N LYS A 85 -8.05 2.60 -14.11
CA LYS A 85 -6.78 3.28 -13.83
C LYS A 85 -5.71 2.32 -13.28
N ILE A 86 -6.10 1.34 -12.49
CA ILE A 86 -5.17 0.33 -11.94
C ILE A 86 -4.71 -0.61 -13.05
N VAL A 87 -5.64 -1.22 -13.80
CA VAL A 87 -5.30 -2.25 -14.80
C VAL A 87 -4.68 -1.68 -16.08
N SER A 88 -4.94 -0.41 -16.41
CA SER A 88 -4.33 0.25 -17.56
C SER A 88 -2.81 0.38 -17.42
N LYS A 89 -2.26 0.37 -16.19
CA LYS A 89 -0.81 0.28 -15.96
C LYS A 89 -0.20 -1.01 -16.53
N ALA A 90 -0.98 -2.08 -16.54
CA ALA A 90 -0.62 -3.35 -17.17
C ALA A 90 -1.05 -3.42 -18.65
N LYS A 91 -1.53 -2.31 -19.23
CA LYS A 91 -2.09 -2.23 -20.59
C LYS A 91 -3.29 -3.17 -20.82
N VAL A 92 -4.03 -3.44 -19.76
CA VAL A 92 -5.26 -4.24 -19.79
C VAL A 92 -6.47 -3.31 -19.59
N SER A 93 -7.60 -3.61 -20.22
CA SER A 93 -8.87 -2.94 -19.98
C SER A 93 -9.69 -3.66 -18.91
N TRP A 94 -10.47 -2.91 -18.12
CA TRP A 94 -11.41 -3.49 -17.17
C TRP A 94 -12.81 -3.52 -17.79
N PRO A 95 -13.30 -4.69 -18.24
CA PRO A 95 -14.57 -4.76 -18.97
C PRO A 95 -15.80 -4.75 -18.05
N TRP A 96 -15.61 -4.91 -16.74
CA TRP A 96 -16.69 -5.05 -15.76
C TRP A 96 -16.99 -3.75 -15.01
N GLY A 97 -17.98 -3.80 -14.13
CA GLY A 97 -18.35 -2.71 -13.25
C GLY A 97 -17.47 -2.61 -12.00
N ARG A 98 -18.04 -2.03 -10.96
CA ARG A 98 -17.40 -1.88 -9.63
C ARG A 98 -17.06 -3.25 -9.03
N VAL A 99 -16.05 -3.26 -8.18
CA VAL A 99 -15.69 -4.42 -7.35
C VAL A 99 -15.85 -4.08 -5.89
N VAL A 100 -16.44 -4.97 -5.11
CA VAL A 100 -16.52 -4.85 -3.65
C VAL A 100 -15.76 -5.98 -3.02
N CYS A 101 -14.61 -5.67 -2.43
CA CYS A 101 -13.80 -6.66 -1.72
C CYS A 101 -14.02 -6.57 -0.21
N THR A 102 -14.10 -7.71 0.44
CA THR A 102 -14.13 -7.86 1.90
C THR A 102 -13.04 -8.83 2.33
N ALA A 103 -12.29 -8.48 3.36
CA ALA A 103 -11.26 -9.31 3.94
C ALA A 103 -11.35 -9.29 5.46
N ASP A 104 -11.27 -10.46 6.10
CA ASP A 104 -11.13 -10.54 7.55
C ASP A 104 -9.65 -10.56 7.93
N LEU A 105 -9.17 -9.42 8.42
CA LEU A 105 -7.81 -9.26 8.88
C LEU A 105 -7.68 -9.72 10.32
N LYS A 106 -6.67 -10.56 10.57
CA LYS A 106 -6.30 -11.05 11.90
C LYS A 106 -4.80 -10.94 12.06
N ALA A 107 -4.34 -10.25 13.09
CA ALA A 107 -2.92 -10.13 13.36
C ALA A 107 -2.63 -10.25 14.85
N ASP A 108 -1.60 -11.04 15.17
CA ASP A 108 -1.12 -11.19 16.52
C ASP A 108 -0.34 -9.95 16.95
N ARG A 109 -0.72 -9.33 18.06
CA ARG A 109 -0.03 -8.10 18.50
C ARG A 109 1.40 -8.36 18.89
N ALA A 110 1.70 -9.44 19.60
CA ALA A 110 3.06 -9.70 20.04
C ALA A 110 4.00 -9.83 18.82
N ALA A 111 3.53 -10.46 17.74
CA ALA A 111 4.24 -10.52 16.48
C ALA A 111 4.42 -9.12 15.82
N LEU A 112 3.38 -8.28 15.80
CA LEU A 112 3.47 -6.92 15.22
C LEU A 112 4.35 -5.98 16.07
N SER A 113 4.24 -6.04 17.39
CA SER A 113 4.93 -5.13 18.31
C SER A 113 6.43 -5.41 18.39
N SER A 114 6.85 -6.66 18.19
CA SER A 114 8.26 -7.04 18.11
C SER A 114 8.89 -6.73 16.76
N ALA A 115 8.08 -6.68 15.69
CA ALA A 115 8.55 -6.50 14.31
C ALA A 115 9.39 -5.24 14.10
N LEU A 116 9.04 -4.13 14.78
CA LEU A 116 9.75 -2.86 14.61
C LEU A 116 11.04 -2.75 15.43
N ALA A 117 11.17 -3.56 16.50
CA ALA A 117 12.31 -3.52 17.41
C ALA A 117 13.38 -4.58 17.08
N ALA A 118 13.01 -5.64 16.36
CA ALA A 118 13.92 -6.71 16.02
C ALA A 118 15.00 -6.28 15.02
N ASP A 119 16.22 -6.80 15.19
CA ASP A 119 17.29 -6.67 14.19
C ASP A 119 16.88 -7.27 12.85
N LYS A 120 16.24 -8.45 12.91
CA LYS A 120 15.61 -9.15 11.80
C LYS A 120 14.55 -10.12 12.30
N GLN A 121 13.34 -10.06 11.74
CA GLN A 121 12.24 -10.96 12.09
C GLN A 121 11.27 -11.14 10.92
N ALA A 122 10.81 -12.36 10.69
CA ALA A 122 9.69 -12.64 9.81
C ALA A 122 8.39 -12.72 10.63
N VAL A 123 7.42 -11.89 10.29
CA VAL A 123 6.07 -11.91 10.85
C VAL A 123 5.18 -12.70 9.91
N LYS A 124 4.71 -13.86 10.38
CA LYS A 124 3.72 -14.68 9.68
C LYS A 124 2.33 -14.33 10.17
N PHE A 125 1.44 -14.02 9.25
CA PHE A 125 0.04 -13.76 9.52
C PHE A 125 -0.75 -15.07 9.50
N ALA A 126 -1.89 -15.08 10.19
CA ALA A 126 -2.85 -16.17 10.05
C ALA A 126 -3.43 -16.18 8.63
N PRO A 127 -3.97 -17.31 8.16
CA PRO A 127 -4.68 -17.34 6.89
C PRO A 127 -5.81 -16.32 6.83
N HIS A 128 -5.85 -15.54 5.75
CA HIS A 128 -6.92 -14.61 5.41
C HIS A 128 -7.63 -15.07 4.16
N THR A 129 -8.93 -14.81 4.12
CA THR A 129 -9.76 -14.97 2.93
C THR A 129 -10.21 -13.59 2.49
N VAL A 130 -9.96 -13.26 1.23
CA VAL A 130 -10.48 -12.08 0.56
C VAL A 130 -11.58 -12.53 -0.38
N SER A 131 -12.75 -11.92 -0.25
CA SER A 131 -13.91 -12.17 -1.11
C SER A 131 -14.24 -10.89 -1.87
N CYS A 132 -14.30 -10.94 -3.18
CA CYS A 132 -14.64 -9.82 -4.04
C CYS A 132 -15.86 -10.14 -4.92
N ASP A 133 -16.86 -9.26 -4.89
CA ASP A 133 -17.98 -9.31 -5.82
C ASP A 133 -17.71 -8.33 -6.97
N ILE A 134 -17.85 -8.81 -8.21
CA ILE A 134 -17.59 -8.07 -9.44
C ILE A 134 -18.92 -7.81 -10.12
N GLU A 135 -19.25 -6.55 -10.32
CA GLU A 135 -20.48 -6.14 -10.97
C GLU A 135 -20.40 -6.37 -12.48
N HIS A 136 -21.46 -6.95 -13.05
CA HIS A 136 -21.63 -7.14 -14.48
C HIS A 136 -22.86 -6.35 -14.95
N ASP A 137 -22.80 -5.81 -16.16
CA ASP A 137 -23.93 -5.05 -16.72
C ASP A 137 -25.08 -6.01 -17.08
N GLY A 138 -26.26 -5.78 -16.50
CA GLY A 138 -27.46 -6.61 -16.75
C GLY A 138 -27.38 -8.06 -16.25
N GLU A 139 -26.30 -8.46 -15.58
CA GLU A 139 -26.05 -9.84 -15.13
C GLU A 139 -25.78 -9.91 -13.62
N ALA A 140 -25.90 -11.12 -13.04
CA ALA A 140 -25.58 -11.34 -11.64
C ALA A 140 -24.08 -11.11 -11.36
N PRO A 141 -23.71 -10.51 -10.21
CA PRO A 141 -22.30 -10.33 -9.86
C PRO A 141 -21.54 -11.64 -9.79
N SER A 142 -20.31 -11.64 -10.30
CA SER A 142 -19.40 -12.77 -10.13
C SER A 142 -18.65 -12.66 -8.83
N LYS A 143 -18.47 -13.78 -8.13
CA LYS A 143 -17.70 -13.84 -6.89
C LYS A 143 -16.31 -14.40 -7.12
N ILE A 144 -15.32 -13.75 -6.52
CA ILE A 144 -13.94 -14.25 -6.41
C ILE A 144 -13.59 -14.39 -4.96
N THR A 145 -12.95 -15.50 -4.63
CA THR A 145 -12.40 -15.73 -3.30
C THR A 145 -10.91 -16.06 -3.45
N ALA A 146 -10.05 -15.43 -2.66
CA ALA A 146 -8.62 -15.70 -2.62
C ALA A 146 -8.17 -15.92 -1.18
N GLU A 147 -7.48 -17.01 -0.94
CA GLU A 147 -6.78 -17.26 0.32
C GLU A 147 -5.37 -16.69 0.25
N MET A 148 -4.88 -16.17 1.37
CA MET A 148 -3.50 -15.69 1.52
C MET A 148 -3.01 -15.97 2.93
N THR A 149 -1.73 -16.25 3.10
CA THR A 149 -1.08 -16.36 4.42
C THR A 149 0.16 -15.46 4.43
N PRO A 150 -0.02 -14.13 4.58
CA PRO A 150 1.07 -13.19 4.37
C PRO A 150 2.24 -13.44 5.31
N GLU A 151 3.45 -13.23 4.81
CA GLU A 151 4.68 -13.17 5.60
C GLU A 151 5.43 -11.90 5.24
N VAL A 152 5.80 -11.12 6.26
CA VAL A 152 6.56 -9.88 6.09
C VAL A 152 7.84 -9.98 6.91
N THR A 153 8.99 -9.86 6.25
CA THR A 153 10.29 -9.75 6.91
C THR A 153 10.59 -8.30 7.22
N PHE A 154 10.88 -8.04 8.48
CA PHE A 154 11.38 -6.77 8.97
C PHE A 154 12.87 -6.89 9.29
N GLU A 155 13.63 -5.86 8.97
CA GLU A 155 15.02 -5.68 9.38
C GLU A 155 15.21 -4.25 9.87
N LYS A 156 15.74 -4.08 11.09
CA LYS A 156 15.98 -2.78 11.72
C LYS A 156 14.76 -1.85 11.65
N GLY A 157 13.59 -2.41 11.94
CA GLY A 157 12.32 -1.69 11.94
C GLY A 157 11.72 -1.35 10.58
N LYS A 158 12.23 -1.91 9.47
CA LYS A 158 11.68 -1.71 8.12
C LYS A 158 11.30 -3.03 7.48
N ALA A 159 10.15 -3.07 6.80
CA ALA A 159 9.78 -4.20 5.96
C ALA A 159 10.71 -4.27 4.73
N THR A 160 11.45 -5.36 4.58
CA THR A 160 12.41 -5.58 3.48
C THR A 160 11.91 -6.60 2.47
N LYS A 161 11.01 -7.50 2.88
CA LYS A 161 10.41 -8.51 2.03
C LYS A 161 8.98 -8.76 2.46
N ALA A 162 8.07 -8.90 1.50
CA ALA A 162 6.74 -9.42 1.72
C ALA A 162 6.46 -10.54 0.73
N VAL A 163 5.79 -11.58 1.21
CA VAL A 163 5.29 -12.70 0.40
C VAL A 163 3.86 -12.95 0.85
N MET A 164 2.91 -12.95 -0.08
CA MET A 164 1.49 -13.11 0.27
C MET A 164 1.10 -14.56 0.57
N ASN A 165 1.87 -15.53 0.06
CA ASN A 165 1.57 -16.96 0.09
C ASN A 165 0.11 -17.21 -0.27
N TRP A 166 -0.23 -16.88 -1.51
CA TRP A 166 -1.55 -17.10 -2.08
C TRP A 166 -1.90 -18.58 -2.04
N GLY A 167 -3.06 -18.89 -1.49
CA GLY A 167 -3.63 -20.23 -1.44
C GLY A 167 -4.59 -20.43 -2.61
N LYS A 168 -5.77 -20.97 -2.30
CA LYS A 168 -6.81 -21.20 -3.29
C LYS A 168 -7.36 -19.87 -3.81
N VAL A 169 -7.50 -19.77 -5.14
CA VAL A 169 -8.24 -18.68 -5.81
C VAL A 169 -9.42 -19.30 -6.55
N ASP A 170 -10.63 -18.93 -6.17
CA ASP A 170 -11.92 -19.35 -6.73
C ASP A 170 -12.63 -18.20 -7.44
N GLY A 171 -13.44 -18.51 -8.46
CA GLY A 171 -14.11 -17.52 -9.32
C GLY A 171 -14.06 -17.84 -10.82
N PRO A 172 -14.61 -16.98 -11.68
CA PRO A 172 -14.63 -17.19 -13.14
C PRO A 172 -13.22 -17.22 -13.75
N THR A 173 -12.99 -18.12 -14.71
CA THR A 173 -11.68 -18.33 -15.37
C THR A 173 -11.09 -17.06 -15.95
N LEU A 174 -11.91 -16.23 -16.60
CA LEU A 174 -11.43 -14.98 -17.21
C LEU A 174 -10.84 -14.02 -16.16
N VAL A 175 -11.51 -13.87 -15.01
CA VAL A 175 -11.00 -12.97 -13.98
C VAL A 175 -9.79 -13.55 -13.26
N LYS A 176 -9.79 -14.86 -12.98
CA LYS A 176 -8.59 -15.56 -12.48
C LYS A 176 -7.40 -15.35 -13.43
N GLY A 177 -7.65 -15.45 -14.74
CA GLY A 177 -6.66 -15.21 -15.78
C GLY A 177 -6.10 -13.78 -15.77
N LEU A 178 -6.86 -12.77 -15.36
CA LEU A 178 -6.33 -11.41 -15.20
C LEU A 178 -5.54 -11.22 -13.91
N MET A 179 -5.88 -11.98 -12.85
CA MET A 179 -5.20 -11.90 -11.55
C MET A 179 -3.94 -12.76 -11.45
N TRP A 180 -3.71 -13.69 -12.39
CA TRP A 180 -2.74 -14.77 -12.22
C TRP A 180 -1.33 -14.28 -11.85
N THR A 181 -0.85 -13.22 -12.49
CA THR A 181 0.48 -12.63 -12.23
C THR A 181 0.60 -12.03 -10.83
N ALA A 182 -0.49 -11.48 -10.30
CA ALA A 182 -0.55 -10.90 -8.96
C ALA A 182 -0.61 -12.00 -7.88
N THR A 183 -1.19 -13.15 -8.21
CA THR A 183 -1.37 -14.28 -7.28
C THR A 183 -0.29 -15.36 -7.39
N ASP A 184 0.67 -15.22 -8.30
CA ASP A 184 1.77 -16.18 -8.46
C ASP A 184 2.83 -16.02 -7.35
N ASN A 185 2.94 -17.04 -6.50
CA ASN A 185 3.92 -17.10 -5.42
C ASN A 185 5.36 -17.29 -5.91
N THR A 186 5.56 -17.78 -7.14
CA THR A 186 6.89 -18.09 -7.68
C THR A 186 7.64 -16.81 -8.03
N VAL A 187 6.95 -15.89 -8.71
CA VAL A 187 7.54 -14.63 -9.15
C VAL A 187 7.43 -13.56 -8.05
N ASN A 188 6.42 -13.66 -7.17
CA ASN A 188 6.18 -12.72 -6.07
C ASN A 188 6.21 -11.25 -6.53
N VAL A 189 5.56 -10.97 -7.68
CA VAL A 189 5.61 -9.68 -8.39
C VAL A 189 5.25 -8.49 -7.49
N LEU A 190 4.33 -8.70 -6.54
CA LEU A 190 3.84 -7.65 -5.65
C LEU A 190 4.70 -7.46 -4.39
N GLY A 191 5.66 -8.35 -4.11
CA GLY A 191 6.36 -8.40 -2.83
C GLY A 191 7.09 -7.10 -2.46
N SER A 192 7.75 -6.45 -3.42
CA SER A 192 8.46 -5.18 -3.19
C SER A 192 7.49 -4.03 -2.95
N MET A 193 6.41 -3.96 -3.73
CA MET A 193 5.34 -2.98 -3.55
C MET A 193 4.70 -3.12 -2.18
N ILE A 194 4.39 -4.36 -1.77
CA ILE A 194 3.76 -4.62 -0.46
C ILE A 194 4.71 -4.27 0.68
N ALA A 195 6.01 -4.57 0.57
CA ALA A 195 6.99 -4.15 1.58
C ALA A 195 7.06 -2.61 1.68
N ALA A 196 7.01 -1.89 0.55
CA ALA A 196 6.95 -0.44 0.54
C ALA A 196 5.65 0.09 1.18
N ASP A 197 4.51 -0.50 0.86
CA ASP A 197 3.20 -0.14 1.44
C ASP A 197 3.16 -0.41 2.95
N VAL A 198 3.79 -1.50 3.43
CA VAL A 198 3.91 -1.75 4.88
C VAL A 198 4.77 -0.69 5.55
N ASN A 199 5.86 -0.26 4.93
CA ASN A 199 6.70 0.82 5.47
C ASN A 199 5.94 2.17 5.52
N ASP A 200 5.22 2.53 4.45
CA ASP A 200 4.35 3.71 4.44
C ASP A 200 3.24 3.58 5.50
N PHE A 201 2.70 2.37 5.66
CA PHE A 201 1.65 2.08 6.63
C PHE A 201 2.11 2.34 8.07
N VAL A 202 3.20 1.69 8.50
CA VAL A 202 3.69 1.78 9.89
C VAL A 202 4.27 3.16 10.22
N THR A 203 4.50 4.00 9.22
CA THR A 203 4.96 5.38 9.36
C THR A 203 3.85 6.37 9.06
N ALA A 204 3.77 6.89 7.84
CA ALA A 204 2.88 7.98 7.45
C ALA A 204 1.41 7.65 7.69
N LYS A 205 0.93 6.44 7.37
CA LYS A 205 -0.48 6.10 7.58
C LYS A 205 -0.85 5.97 9.05
N CYS A 206 0.05 5.48 9.89
CA CYS A 206 -0.19 5.50 11.33
C CYS A 206 -0.25 6.92 11.89
N ASP A 207 0.54 7.84 11.35
CA ASP A 207 0.50 9.24 11.77
C ASP A 207 -0.83 9.92 11.39
N GLU A 208 -1.45 9.56 10.26
CA GLU A 208 -2.78 10.06 9.87
C GLU A 208 -3.89 9.76 10.90
N VAL A 209 -3.74 8.69 11.69
CA VAL A 209 -4.71 8.25 12.69
C VAL A 209 -4.15 8.29 14.12
N ARG A 210 -3.09 9.07 14.36
CA ARG A 210 -2.38 9.11 15.66
C ARG A 210 -3.31 9.33 16.85
N THR A 211 -4.26 10.25 16.73
CA THR A 211 -5.24 10.55 17.78
C THR A 211 -6.12 9.36 18.16
N ASP A 212 -6.25 8.38 17.28
CA ASP A 212 -7.11 7.22 17.49
C ASP A 212 -6.39 6.07 18.20
N TRP A 213 -5.05 6.01 18.17
CA TRP A 213 -4.25 4.89 18.70
C TRP A 213 -3.22 5.28 19.76
N GLN A 214 -2.74 6.52 19.78
CA GLN A 214 -1.70 6.91 20.73
C GLN A 214 -2.22 6.82 22.18
N GLY A 215 -1.51 6.08 23.03
CA GLY A 215 -1.88 5.88 24.43
C GLY A 215 -3.03 4.89 24.69
N LYS A 216 -3.48 4.16 23.66
CA LYS A 216 -4.45 3.05 23.78
C LYS A 216 -3.76 1.69 23.67
#